data_AF-A0A938P3L0-F1
#
_entry.id   AF-A0A938P3L0-F1
#
_cell.length_a   1.000
_cell.length_b   1.000
_cell.length_c   1.000
_cell.angle_alpha   90.00
_cell.angle_beta   90.00
_cell.angle_gamma   90.00
#
_symmetry.space_group_name_H-M   'P 1'
#
loop_
_entity.id
_entity.type
_entity.pdbx_description
1 polymer ?
#
loop_
_entity_poly.entity_id
_entity_poly.type
_entity_poly.pdbx_seq_one_letter_code
_entity_poly.pdbx_strand_id
1 'polypeptide(L)'
;MKILVMTLSFIALVWQPQDARDTNTMDLMKAYKSGKLALAFTAKDDGANLELTLKNNSKGPLVIVVPRDTLRFDLTAVRISIVNPKKKEIRLSKDGERTLTFPQTGKSRLRSGSIKTM
;
A
#
# COMPACT_ATOMS: atom_id res chain seq x y z
N MET A 1 68.60 -0.22 -19.51
CA MET A 1 67.56 -0.75 -18.60
C MET A 1 66.26 0.01 -18.86
N LYS A 2 65.27 -0.64 -19.49
CA LYS A 2 63.91 -0.08 -19.65
C LYS A 2 63.10 -0.53 -18.44
N ILE A 3 62.73 0.41 -17.57
CA ILE A 3 61.83 0.14 -16.44
C ILE A 3 60.41 0.19 -17.00
N LEU A 4 59.80 -0.98 -17.13
CA LEU A 4 58.40 -1.15 -17.51
C LEU A 4 57.55 -0.73 -16.30
N VAL A 5 56.95 0.45 -16.35
CA VAL A 5 55.93 0.86 -15.39
C VAL A 5 54.64 0.15 -15.77
N MET A 6 54.37 -0.96 -15.09
CA MET A 6 53.12 -1.72 -15.22
C MET A 6 52.13 -1.14 -14.21
N THR A 7 51.31 -0.20 -14.67
CA THR A 7 50.21 0.37 -13.90
C THR A 7 49.12 -0.69 -13.74
N LEU A 8 49.07 -1.30 -12.55
CA LEU A 8 47.98 -2.19 -12.14
C LEU A 8 46.78 -1.32 -11.69
N SER A 9 45.82 -1.11 -12.59
CA SER A 9 44.52 -0.53 -12.23
C SER A 9 43.66 -1.60 -11.54
N PHE A 10 43.69 -1.63 -10.21
CA PHE A 10 42.67 -2.32 -9.42
C PHE A 10 41.36 -1.54 -9.55
N ILE A 11 40.45 -2.01 -10.40
CA ILE A 11 39.04 -1.62 -10.34
C ILE A 11 38.48 -2.29 -9.09
N ALA A 12 38.39 -1.55 -7.99
CA ALA A 12 37.59 -1.96 -6.86
C ALA A 12 36.13 -1.98 -7.31
N LEU A 13 35.63 -3.17 -7.69
CA LEU A 13 34.21 -3.42 -7.84
C LEU A 13 33.63 -3.37 -6.42
N VAL A 14 33.25 -2.17 -5.97
CA VAL A 14 32.52 -1.98 -4.72
C VAL A 14 31.16 -2.63 -4.93
N TRP A 15 31.08 -3.90 -4.57
CA TRP A 15 29.82 -4.62 -4.42
C TRP A 15 29.12 -3.97 -3.22
N GLN A 16 28.35 -2.91 -3.49
CA GLN A 16 27.38 -2.44 -2.51
C GLN A 16 26.30 -3.51 -2.45
N PRO A 17 26.14 -4.26 -1.34
CA PRO A 17 24.93 -5.02 -1.16
C PRO A 17 23.79 -4.00 -1.19
N GLN A 18 22.94 -4.13 -2.20
CA GLN A 18 21.73 -3.34 -2.36
C GLN A 18 20.73 -3.85 -1.33
N ASP A 19 21.05 -3.68 -0.05
CA ASP A 19 20.17 -3.99 1.06
C ASP A 19 18.95 -3.08 0.95
N ALA A 20 17.89 -3.64 0.38
CA ALA A 20 16.51 -3.43 0.79
C ALA A 20 15.98 -1.97 0.79
N ARG A 21 16.23 -1.20 -0.27
CA ARG A 21 15.60 0.13 -0.46
C ARG A 21 14.70 0.27 -1.69
N ASP A 22 14.05 -0.81 -2.11
CA ASP A 22 12.82 -0.72 -2.92
C ASP A 22 11.61 -1.21 -2.11
N THR A 23 11.45 -0.72 -0.89
CA THR A 23 10.11 -0.74 -0.31
C THR A 23 9.30 0.29 -1.09
N ASN A 24 8.47 -0.20 -2.01
CA ASN A 24 7.53 0.58 -2.81
C ASN A 24 6.49 1.19 -1.85
N THR A 25 6.91 2.20 -1.09
CA THR A 25 6.14 2.80 0.00
C THR A 25 5.23 3.84 -0.59
N MET A 26 3.92 3.68 -0.39
CA MET A 26 2.91 4.53 -0.99
C MET A 26 1.79 4.79 0.00
N ASP A 27 1.25 6.01 -0.05
CA ASP A 27 -0.03 6.31 0.59
C ASP A 27 -1.14 5.42 0.01
N LEU A 28 -2.08 4.99 0.86
CA LEU A 28 -3.19 4.11 0.50
C LEU A 28 -3.90 4.55 -0.79
N MET A 29 -4.27 5.84 -0.87
CA MET A 29 -5.00 6.37 -2.02
C MET A 29 -4.13 6.42 -3.28
N LYS A 30 -2.82 6.65 -3.14
CA LYS A 30 -1.87 6.65 -4.27
C LYS A 30 -1.66 5.24 -4.80
N ALA A 31 -1.51 4.26 -3.91
CA ALA A 31 -1.38 2.85 -4.27
C ALA A 31 -2.65 2.34 -4.98
N TYR A 32 -3.84 2.70 -4.46
CA TYR A 32 -5.12 2.36 -5.10
C TYR A 32 -5.26 3.01 -6.49
N LYS A 33 -5.08 4.33 -6.59
CA LYS A 33 -5.20 5.06 -7.87
C LYS A 33 -4.17 4.64 -8.92
N SER A 34 -3.02 4.08 -8.50
CA SER A 34 -2.00 3.55 -9.42
C SER A 34 -2.23 2.10 -9.83
N GLY A 35 -3.29 1.44 -9.37
CA GLY A 35 -3.62 0.04 -9.70
C GLY A 35 -2.72 -1.01 -9.01
N LYS A 36 -1.80 -0.57 -8.14
CA LYS A 36 -0.90 -1.47 -7.39
C LYS A 36 -1.57 -2.12 -6.18
N LEU A 37 -2.73 -1.61 -5.79
CA LEU A 37 -3.48 -2.07 -4.64
C LEU A 37 -4.96 -2.18 -4.99
N ALA A 38 -5.51 -3.39 -4.89
CA ALA A 38 -6.94 -3.62 -4.98
C ALA A 38 -7.57 -3.50 -3.59
N LEU A 39 -8.76 -2.90 -3.52
CA LEU A 39 -9.51 -2.70 -2.29
C LEU A 39 -10.80 -3.51 -2.32
N ALA A 40 -11.18 -4.08 -1.19
CA ALA A 40 -12.54 -4.55 -0.98
C ALA A 40 -13.11 -3.99 0.32
N PHE A 41 -14.38 -3.63 0.26
CA PHE A 41 -15.13 -3.03 1.34
C PHE A 41 -16.27 -3.98 1.73
N THR A 42 -16.40 -4.30 3.01
CA THR A 42 -17.52 -5.11 3.52
C THR A 42 -18.15 -4.40 4.71
N ALA A 43 -19.47 -4.22 4.66
CA ALA A 43 -20.20 -3.63 5.77
C ALA A 43 -20.17 -4.54 7.01
N LYS A 44 -19.99 -3.93 8.17
CA LYS A 44 -20.11 -4.59 9.48
C LYS A 44 -21.00 -3.76 10.38
N ASP A 45 -21.61 -4.42 11.36
CA ASP A 45 -22.35 -3.78 12.44
C ASP A 45 -23.41 -2.79 11.92
N ASP A 46 -24.22 -3.23 10.94
CA ASP A 46 -25.24 -2.43 10.24
C ASP A 46 -24.72 -1.09 9.68
N GLY A 47 -23.48 -1.11 9.19
CA GLY A 47 -22.81 0.06 8.62
C GLY A 47 -22.18 1.00 9.64
N ALA A 48 -22.05 0.61 10.91
CA ALA A 48 -21.22 1.34 11.86
C ALA A 48 -19.73 1.16 11.52
N ASN A 49 -19.33 -0.04 11.11
CA ASN A 49 -17.96 -0.38 10.76
C ASN A 49 -17.85 -0.84 9.30
N LEU A 50 -16.62 -0.78 8.78
CA LEU A 50 -16.28 -1.24 7.45
C LEU A 50 -14.98 -2.04 7.52
N GLU A 51 -15.03 -3.26 7.02
CA GLU A 51 -13.83 -4.01 6.70
C GLU A 51 -13.28 -3.53 5.36
N LEU A 52 -12.03 -3.08 5.38
CA LEU A 52 -11.23 -2.71 4.23
C LEU A 52 -10.14 -3.76 4.04
N THR A 53 -10.29 -4.56 3.00
CA THR A 53 -9.29 -5.50 2.53
C THR A 53 -8.36 -4.80 1.55
N LEU A 54 -7.06 -4.91 1.80
CA LEU A 54 -5.98 -4.42 0.96
C LEU A 54 -5.28 -5.62 0.31
N LYS A 55 -5.34 -5.72 -1.02
CA LYS A 55 -4.62 -6.77 -1.76
C LYS A 55 -3.54 -6.16 -2.65
N ASN A 56 -2.30 -6.62 -2.48
CA ASN A 56 -1.19 -6.18 -3.31
C ASN A 56 -1.33 -6.76 -4.72
N ASN A 57 -1.43 -5.89 -5.72
CA ASN A 57 -1.50 -6.25 -7.14
C ASN A 57 -0.20 -5.86 -7.90
N SER A 58 0.84 -5.46 -7.17
CA SER A 58 2.11 -5.09 -7.76
C SER A 58 3.02 -6.31 -7.97
N LYS A 59 4.04 -6.15 -8.82
CA LYS A 59 5.00 -7.22 -9.14
C LYS A 59 5.94 -7.61 -7.98
N GLY A 60 5.91 -6.88 -6.86
CA GLY A 60 6.82 -7.06 -5.73
C GLY A 60 6.15 -6.70 -4.40
N PRO A 61 6.91 -6.63 -3.29
CA PRO A 61 6.38 -6.19 -2.01
C PRO A 61 5.94 -4.73 -2.05
N LEU A 62 4.90 -4.41 -1.29
CA LEU A 62 4.28 -3.08 -1.24
C LEU A 62 4.11 -2.66 0.22
N VAL A 63 4.50 -1.43 0.53
CA VAL A 63 4.28 -0.85 1.87
C VAL A 63 3.24 0.24 1.75
N ILE A 64 2.09 0.04 2.40
CA ILE A 64 0.97 0.96 2.36
C ILE A 64 0.96 1.81 3.62
N VAL A 65 0.98 3.12 3.43
CA VAL A 65 0.78 4.10 4.49
C VAL A 65 -0.69 4.50 4.51
N VAL A 66 -1.39 4.15 5.59
CA VAL A 66 -2.75 4.62 5.87
C VAL A 66 -2.62 5.83 6.81
N PRO A 67 -2.88 7.06 6.34
CA PRO A 67 -2.69 8.26 7.16
C PRO A 67 -3.68 8.33 8.31
N ARG A 68 -3.33 9.09 9.35
CA ARG A 68 -4.26 9.49 10.41
C ARG A 68 -5.18 10.57 9.86
N ASP A 69 -6.27 10.17 9.23
CA ASP A 69 -7.21 11.10 8.60
C ASP A 69 -8.58 10.43 8.34
N THR A 70 -9.54 11.21 7.85
CA THR A 70 -10.76 10.72 7.21
C THR A 70 -10.49 10.42 5.74
N LEU A 71 -10.61 9.15 5.37
CA LEU A 71 -10.44 8.71 3.99
C LEU A 71 -11.80 8.64 3.31
N ARG A 72 -11.87 9.14 2.07
CA ARG A 72 -13.09 9.14 1.25
C ARG A 72 -12.86 8.36 -0.03
N PHE A 73 -13.78 7.46 -0.31
CA PHE A 73 -13.80 6.63 -1.51
C PHE A 73 -15.07 6.96 -2.30
N ASP A 74 -14.88 7.55 -3.47
CA ASP A 74 -15.94 7.77 -4.44
C ASP A 74 -16.05 6.53 -5.33
N LEU A 75 -16.97 5.62 -4.99
CA LEU A 75 -17.28 4.44 -5.78
C LEU A 75 -18.51 4.74 -6.64
N THR A 76 -18.63 4.10 -7.79
CA THR A 76 -19.68 4.36 -8.80
C THR A 76 -21.10 4.38 -8.22
N ALA A 77 -21.37 3.51 -7.23
CA ALA A 77 -22.70 3.40 -6.61
C ALA A 77 -22.82 4.08 -5.24
N VAL A 78 -21.70 4.38 -4.56
CA VAL A 78 -21.73 4.87 -3.19
C VAL A 78 -20.45 5.61 -2.83
N ARG A 79 -20.60 6.72 -2.10
CA ARG A 79 -19.48 7.38 -1.43
C ARG A 79 -19.31 6.79 -0.04
N ILE A 80 -18.14 6.22 0.24
CA ILE A 80 -17.79 5.67 1.54
C ILE A 80 -16.78 6.60 2.20
N SER A 81 -16.98 6.90 3.48
CA SER A 81 -15.97 7.59 4.29
C SER A 81 -15.64 6.76 5.52
N ILE A 82 -14.35 6.61 5.82
CA ILE A 82 -13.86 5.95 7.03
C ILE A 82 -12.97 6.91 7.81
N VAL A 83 -12.95 6.76 9.12
CA VAL A 83 -12.03 7.53 9.98
C VAL A 83 -10.90 6.63 10.46
N ASN A 84 -9.65 7.06 10.25
CA ASN A 84 -8.50 6.37 10.80
C ASN A 84 -7.84 7.23 11.90
N PRO A 85 -8.02 6.87 13.19
CA PRO A 85 -7.51 7.69 14.29
C PRO A 85 -5.99 7.62 14.48
N LYS A 86 -5.30 6.66 13.85
CA LYS A 86 -3.85 6.44 13.99
C LYS A 86 -3.22 6.08 12.66
N LYS A 87 -2.08 6.69 12.30
CA LYS A 87 -1.32 6.31 11.11
C LYS A 87 -0.93 4.83 11.20
N LYS A 88 -1.13 4.06 10.14
CA LYS A 88 -0.72 2.66 10.03
C LYS A 88 0.22 2.47 8.85
N GLU A 89 1.23 1.65 9.02
CA GLU A 89 2.07 1.15 7.94
C GLU A 89 1.79 -0.34 7.78
N ILE A 90 1.52 -0.77 6.55
CA ILE A 90 1.11 -2.14 6.24
C ILE A 90 2.02 -2.69 5.18
N ARG A 91 2.75 -3.75 5.52
CA ARG A 91 3.65 -4.42 4.60
C ARG A 91 2.91 -5.61 4.00
N LEU A 92 2.78 -5.61 2.68
CA LEU A 92 2.20 -6.70 1.92
C LEU A 92 3.30 -7.34 1.09
N SER A 93 3.46 -8.66 1.20
CA SER A 93 4.24 -9.44 0.24
C SER A 93 3.62 -9.32 -1.16
N LYS A 94 4.33 -9.79 -2.19
CA LYS A 94 3.70 -10.02 -3.49
C LYS A 94 2.43 -10.87 -3.29
N ASP A 95 1.34 -10.45 -3.92
CA ASP A 95 0.00 -11.07 -3.82
C ASP A 95 -0.59 -11.14 -2.38
N GLY A 96 0.06 -10.49 -1.41
CA GLY A 96 -0.34 -10.49 -0.01
C GLY A 96 -1.60 -9.67 0.23
N GLU A 97 -2.35 -10.07 1.26
CA GLU A 97 -3.62 -9.46 1.62
C GLU A 97 -3.65 -9.08 3.12
N ARG A 98 -4.30 -7.95 3.43
CA ARG A 98 -4.56 -7.56 4.81
C ARG A 98 -5.94 -6.91 4.94
N THR A 99 -6.71 -7.39 5.91
CA THR A 99 -8.00 -6.78 6.28
C THR A 99 -7.84 -5.88 7.50
N LEU A 100 -8.50 -4.73 7.45
CA LEU A 100 -8.56 -3.75 8.52
C LEU A 100 -10.01 -3.34 8.75
N THR A 101 -10.38 -3.13 10.00
CA THR A 101 -11.71 -2.59 10.32
C THR A 101 -11.59 -1.13 10.70
N PHE A 102 -12.46 -0.30 10.13
CA PHE A 102 -12.56 1.13 10.43
C PHE A 102 -14.01 1.55 10.70
N PRO A 103 -14.24 2.55 11.57
CA PRO A 103 -15.55 3.15 11.70
C PRO A 103 -15.91 3.90 10.41
N GLN A 104 -17.16 3.73 9.96
CA GLN A 104 -17.73 4.54 8.89
C GLN A 104 -18.13 5.91 9.43
N THR A 105 -17.96 6.93 8.60
CA THR A 105 -18.37 8.30 8.90
C THR A 105 -19.13 8.92 7.73
N GLY A 106 -19.73 10.07 7.95
CA GLY A 106 -20.57 10.75 6.96
C GLY A 106 -21.99 10.21 6.87
N LYS A 107 -22.77 10.82 5.97
CA LYS A 107 -24.20 10.52 5.74
C LYS A 107 -24.40 9.24 4.92
N SER A 108 -23.55 9.01 3.93
CA SER A 108 -23.56 7.80 3.10
C SER A 108 -22.72 6.71 3.76
N ARG A 109 -23.32 5.54 3.98
CA ARG A 109 -22.67 4.38 4.60
C ARG A 109 -23.03 3.11 3.84
N LEU A 110 -22.06 2.20 3.73
CA LEU A 110 -22.35 0.85 3.29
C LEU A 110 -22.96 0.10 4.48
N ARG A 111 -24.28 -0.09 4.47
CA ARG A 111 -25.00 -0.77 5.57
C ARG A 111 -24.95 -2.28 5.47
N SER A 112 -24.90 -2.81 4.25
CA SER A 112 -24.86 -4.24 3.98
C SER A 112 -24.09 -4.53 2.70
N GLY A 113 -23.69 -5.80 2.54
CA GLY A 113 -22.99 -6.29 1.35
C GLY A 113 -21.51 -5.96 1.31
N SER A 114 -20.92 -6.21 0.13
CA SER A 114 -19.51 -6.01 -0.15
C SER A 114 -19.32 -5.37 -1.53
N ILE A 115 -18.29 -4.51 -1.63
CA ILE A 115 -17.87 -3.88 -2.88
C ILE A 115 -16.41 -4.21 -3.09
N LYS A 116 -16.07 -4.80 -4.23
CA LYS A 116 -14.68 -5.04 -4.65
C LYS A 116 -14.32 -4.04 -5.74
N THR A 117 -13.17 -3.40 -5.60
CA THR A 117 -12.59 -2.58 -6.66
C THR A 117 -11.55 -3.40 -7.40
N MET A 118 -11.34 -3.08 -8.68
CA MET A 118 -10.31 -3.71 -9.51
C MET A 118 -8.89 -3.38 -9.03
#